data_AF-A0AB74F5E3-F1
#
_entry.id   AF-A0AB74F5E3-F1
#
_cell.length_a   1.000
_cell.length_b   1.000
_cell.length_c   1.000
_cell.angle_alpha   90.00
_cell.angle_beta   90.00
_cell.angle_gamma   90.00
#
_symmetry.space_group_name_H-M   'P 1'
#
loop_
_entity.id
_entity.type
_entity.pdbx_description
1 polymer ?
#
loop_
_entity_poly.entity_id
_entity_poly.type
_entity_poly.pdbx_seq_one_letter_code
_entity_poly.pdbx_strand_id
1 'polypeptide(L)'
;MKTNKKNLSKKELKERKHRHWVIGVSIGTFFSTMLVTYISDTLLAHTGLLISFLILFAIIAFGILADIVGVAVTAVNIEPFNAMAAKKLKGAKTAVSLVRNAPRVSNVCNDVIGDICGIVSGATGVSIATQLLRFYPLFNAVVLSLVMSGCIACLTVGGKALGKDLAMKNSTSIIHGFSVPVATVKILFKGCE
;
A
#
# COMPACT_ATOMS: atom_id res chain seq x y z
N MET A 1 28.78 -35.56 8.51
CA MET A 1 29.43 -34.29 8.06
C MET A 1 28.80 -33.64 6.81
N LYS A 2 28.11 -34.36 5.91
CA LYS A 2 27.47 -33.77 4.69
C LYS A 2 26.23 -32.89 4.94
N THR A 3 25.53 -33.06 6.07
CA THR A 3 24.28 -32.34 6.41
C THR A 3 24.52 -30.85 6.70
N ASN A 4 25.67 -30.49 7.27
CA ASN A 4 25.97 -29.12 7.69
C ASN A 4 26.29 -28.20 6.49
N LYS A 5 27.01 -28.71 5.47
CA LYS A 5 27.34 -27.97 4.22
C LYS A 5 26.09 -27.63 3.38
N LYS A 6 25.11 -28.54 3.30
CA LYS A 6 23.83 -28.32 2.60
C LYS A 6 22.96 -27.26 3.29
N ASN A 7 22.97 -27.21 4.62
CA ASN A 7 22.22 -26.20 5.38
C ASN A 7 22.84 -24.81 5.27
N LEU A 8 24.18 -24.71 5.26
CA LEU A 8 24.90 -23.46 5.05
C LEU A 8 24.60 -22.86 3.66
N SER A 9 24.66 -23.69 2.60
CA SER A 9 24.34 -23.25 1.23
C SER A 9 22.88 -22.81 1.07
N LYS A 10 21.92 -23.51 1.70
CA LYS A 10 20.50 -23.10 1.69
C LYS A 10 20.26 -21.78 2.43
N LYS A 11 20.97 -21.53 3.54
CA LYS A 11 20.89 -20.28 4.31
C LYS A 11 21.42 -19.10 3.49
N GLU A 12 22.59 -19.26 2.87
CA GLU A 12 23.16 -18.22 1.99
C GLU A 12 22.29 -17.91 0.77
N LEU A 13 21.67 -18.91 0.13
CA LEU A 13 20.72 -18.71 -0.95
C LEU A 13 19.47 -17.93 -0.50
N LYS A 14 18.97 -18.20 0.71
CA LYS A 14 17.82 -17.50 1.30
C LYS A 14 18.17 -16.05 1.61
N GLU A 15 19.36 -15.79 2.12
CA GLU A 15 19.88 -14.45 2.38
C GLU A 15 20.13 -13.66 1.10
N ARG A 16 20.74 -14.27 0.07
CA ARG A 16 20.89 -13.63 -1.25
C ARG A 16 19.53 -13.29 -1.84
N LYS A 17 18.56 -14.20 -1.83
CA LYS A 17 17.19 -13.92 -2.32
C LYS A 17 16.52 -12.80 -1.53
N HIS A 18 16.73 -12.74 -0.22
CA HIS A 18 16.21 -11.66 0.62
C HIS A 18 16.87 -10.32 0.25
N ARG A 19 18.20 -10.26 0.10
CA ARG A 19 18.91 -9.04 -0.33
C ARG A 19 18.46 -8.54 -1.70
N HIS A 20 18.34 -9.43 -2.71
CA HIS A 20 17.85 -9.04 -4.03
C HIS A 20 16.42 -8.51 -3.98
N TRP A 21 15.56 -9.11 -3.14
CA TRP A 21 14.21 -8.63 -2.94
C TRP A 21 14.19 -7.24 -2.28
N VAL A 22 14.98 -7.02 -1.23
CA VAL A 22 15.08 -5.71 -0.56
C VAL A 22 15.56 -4.63 -1.54
N ILE A 23 16.63 -4.89 -2.29
CA ILE A 23 17.16 -3.94 -3.29
C ILE A 23 16.09 -3.65 -4.36
N GLY A 24 15.41 -4.68 -4.86
CA GLY A 24 14.34 -4.51 -5.86
C GLY A 24 13.18 -3.66 -5.33
N VAL A 25 12.78 -3.86 -4.08
CA VAL A 25 11.73 -3.06 -3.45
C VAL A 25 12.18 -1.61 -3.23
N SER A 26 13.39 -1.37 -2.74
CA SER A 26 13.90 -0.01 -2.54
C SER A 26 13.99 0.78 -3.84
N ILE A 27 14.58 0.18 -4.89
CA ILE A 27 14.69 0.82 -6.21
C ILE A 27 13.29 1.05 -6.81
N GLY A 28 12.41 0.05 -6.75
CA GLY A 28 11.05 0.17 -7.26
C GLY A 28 10.24 1.27 -6.54
N THR A 29 10.40 1.37 -5.22
CA THR A 29 9.75 2.41 -4.41
C THR A 29 10.24 3.79 -4.81
N PHE A 30 11.55 3.97 -4.96
CA PHE A 30 12.13 5.26 -5.38
C PHE A 30 11.55 5.75 -6.71
N PHE A 31 11.59 4.92 -7.76
CA PHE A 31 11.08 5.30 -9.08
C PHE A 31 9.55 5.48 -9.07
N SER A 32 8.82 4.64 -8.35
CA SER A 32 7.36 4.76 -8.23
C SER A 32 6.97 6.05 -7.51
N THR A 33 7.61 6.39 -6.39
CA THR A 33 7.35 7.65 -5.67
C THR A 33 7.63 8.84 -6.57
N MET A 34 8.78 8.85 -7.24
CA MET A 34 9.15 9.95 -8.14
C MET A 34 8.09 10.15 -9.25
N LEU A 35 7.66 9.07 -9.89
CA LEU A 35 6.67 9.11 -10.96
C LEU A 35 5.29 9.57 -10.45
N VAL A 36 4.82 9.00 -9.34
CA VAL A 36 3.51 9.32 -8.76
C VAL A 36 3.47 10.76 -8.25
N THR A 37 4.52 11.23 -7.57
CA THR A 37 4.62 12.63 -7.13
C THR A 37 4.62 13.57 -8.32
N TYR A 38 5.41 13.29 -9.37
CA TYR A 38 5.46 14.12 -10.58
C TYR A 38 4.09 14.25 -11.26
N ILE A 39 3.38 13.13 -11.41
CA ILE A 39 2.02 13.11 -11.99
C ILE A 39 1.06 13.90 -11.09
N SER A 40 1.13 13.70 -9.77
CA SER A 40 0.26 14.35 -8.80
C SER A 40 0.45 15.87 -8.82
N ASP A 41 1.69 16.36 -8.74
CA ASP A 41 1.99 17.80 -8.78
C ASP A 41 1.58 18.44 -10.10
N THR A 42 1.80 17.75 -11.23
CA THR A 42 1.37 18.23 -12.55
C THR A 42 -0.16 18.36 -12.62
N LEU A 43 -0.91 17.38 -12.10
CA LEU A 43 -2.37 17.44 -12.04
C LEU A 43 -2.86 18.54 -11.08
N LEU A 44 -2.20 18.69 -9.92
CA LEU A 44 -2.52 19.71 -8.91
C LEU A 44 -2.28 21.13 -9.42
N ALA A 45 -1.27 21.33 -10.28
CA ALA A 45 -0.96 22.65 -10.85
C ALA A 45 -2.06 23.17 -11.78
N HIS A 46 -2.86 22.28 -12.39
CA HIS A 46 -3.90 22.63 -13.37
C HIS A 46 -5.32 22.54 -12.79
N THR A 47 -5.47 22.23 -11.50
CA THR A 47 -6.77 21.99 -10.87
C THR A 47 -7.05 23.02 -9.78
N GLY A 48 -8.34 23.26 -9.52
CA GLY A 48 -8.78 24.15 -8.45
C GLY A 48 -8.63 23.50 -7.07
N LEU A 49 -8.58 24.33 -6.02
CA LEU A 49 -8.41 23.90 -4.63
C LEU A 49 -9.29 22.71 -4.21
N LEU A 50 -10.57 22.70 -4.58
CA LEU A 50 -11.51 21.64 -4.22
C LEU A 50 -11.07 20.28 -4.80
N ILE A 51 -10.63 20.27 -6.06
CA ILE A 51 -10.14 19.08 -6.74
C ILE A 51 -8.83 18.62 -6.10
N SER A 52 -7.95 19.55 -5.73
CA SER A 52 -6.69 19.25 -5.04
C SER A 52 -6.91 18.52 -3.71
N PHE A 53 -7.88 18.96 -2.89
CA PHE A 53 -8.27 18.25 -1.66
C PHE A 53 -8.86 16.86 -1.94
N LEU A 54 -9.62 16.71 -3.02
CA LEU A 54 -10.18 15.41 -3.42
C LEU A 54 -9.07 14.43 -3.82
N ILE A 55 -8.06 14.89 -4.57
CA ILE A 55 -6.88 14.10 -4.92
C ILE A 55 -6.11 13.70 -3.66
N LEU A 56 -5.88 14.64 -2.74
CA LEU A 56 -5.21 14.36 -1.46
C LEU A 56 -5.96 13.28 -0.66
N PHE A 57 -7.29 13.40 -0.54
CA PHE A 57 -8.10 12.43 0.18
C PHE A 57 -8.07 11.06 -0.50
N ALA A 58 -8.07 11.00 -1.83
CA ALA A 58 -7.95 9.76 -2.59
C ALA A 58 -6.60 9.06 -2.33
N ILE A 59 -5.49 9.81 -2.27
CA ILE A 59 -4.16 9.26 -1.97
C ILE A 59 -4.12 8.68 -0.54
N ILE A 60 -4.63 9.43 0.46
CA ILE A 60 -4.68 8.96 1.85
C ILE A 60 -5.58 7.73 1.98
N ALA A 61 -6.76 7.75 1.36
CA ALA A 61 -7.69 6.63 1.35
C ALA A 61 -7.07 5.38 0.72
N PHE A 62 -6.35 5.52 -0.39
CA PHE A 62 -5.63 4.41 -1.02
C PHE A 62 -4.56 3.82 -0.08
N GLY A 63 -3.80 4.66 0.63
CA GLY A 63 -2.84 4.21 1.63
C GLY A 63 -3.48 3.46 2.81
N ILE A 64 -4.64 3.93 3.29
CA ILE A 64 -5.39 3.24 4.36
C ILE A 64 -5.97 1.91 3.87
N LEU A 65 -6.51 1.85 2.65
CA LEU A 65 -7.02 0.61 2.07
C LEU A 65 -5.92 -0.43 1.91
N ALA A 66 -4.72 -0.01 1.48
CA ALA A 66 -3.56 -0.90 1.41
C ALA A 66 -3.16 -1.43 2.80
N ASP A 67 -3.15 -0.58 3.84
CA ASP A 67 -2.90 -0.97 5.23
C ASP A 67 -3.89 -2.03 5.71
N ILE A 68 -5.20 -1.83 5.46
CA ILE A 68 -6.28 -2.77 5.81
C ILE A 68 -6.04 -4.13 5.15
N VAL A 69 -5.64 -4.16 3.88
CA VAL A 69 -5.33 -5.42 3.17
C VAL A 69 -4.12 -6.10 3.80
N GLY A 70 -3.05 -5.35 4.10
CA GLY A 70 -1.84 -5.88 4.74
C GLY A 70 -2.12 -6.52 6.10
N VAL A 71 -2.91 -5.83 6.93
CA VAL A 71 -3.33 -6.34 8.25
C VAL A 71 -4.28 -7.53 8.12
N ALA A 72 -5.26 -7.47 7.21
CA ALA A 72 -6.18 -8.58 6.99
C ALA A 72 -5.42 -9.86 6.62
N VAL A 73 -4.46 -9.77 5.68
CA VAL A 73 -3.67 -10.91 5.17
C VAL A 73 -2.84 -11.57 6.28
N THR A 74 -2.41 -10.83 7.29
CA THR A 74 -1.64 -11.38 8.43
C THR A 74 -2.54 -11.89 9.56
N ALA A 75 -3.76 -11.36 9.67
CA ALA A 75 -4.71 -11.74 10.72
C ALA A 75 -5.49 -13.03 10.43
N VAL A 76 -5.56 -13.46 9.17
CA VAL A 76 -6.43 -14.56 8.76
C VAL A 76 -5.75 -15.93 8.85
N ASN A 77 -6.52 -16.95 9.22
CA ASN A 77 -6.09 -18.34 9.13
C ASN A 77 -6.32 -18.92 7.72
N ILE A 78 -5.54 -19.93 7.33
CA ILE A 78 -5.53 -20.44 5.95
C ILE A 78 -6.63 -21.48 5.65
N GLU A 79 -7.15 -22.15 6.67
CA GLU A 79 -8.18 -23.19 6.62
C GLU A 79 -9.44 -22.75 5.86
N PRO A 80 -10.06 -21.58 6.12
CA PRO A 80 -11.23 -21.14 5.37
C PRO A 80 -10.94 -20.99 3.87
N PHE A 81 -9.74 -20.53 3.49
CA PHE A 81 -9.37 -20.38 2.08
C PHE A 81 -9.08 -21.71 1.39
N ASN A 82 -8.54 -22.69 2.11
CA ASN A 82 -8.37 -24.04 1.59
C ASN A 82 -9.73 -24.70 1.30
N ALA A 83 -10.72 -24.52 2.19
CA ALA A 83 -12.09 -24.98 1.96
C ALA A 83 -12.74 -24.27 0.76
N MET A 84 -12.56 -22.96 0.63
CA MET A 84 -13.03 -22.18 -0.53
C MET A 84 -12.36 -22.63 -1.85
N ALA A 85 -11.07 -22.97 -1.82
CA ALA A 85 -10.34 -23.46 -2.97
C ALA A 85 -10.78 -24.88 -3.37
N ALA A 86 -11.10 -25.74 -2.41
CA ALA A 86 -11.67 -27.07 -2.66
C ALA A 86 -13.05 -26.96 -3.34
N LYS A 87 -13.85 -25.96 -2.95
CA LYS A 87 -15.13 -25.61 -3.61
C LYS A 87 -14.97 -24.85 -4.95
N LYS A 88 -13.74 -24.67 -5.43
CA LYS A 88 -13.41 -23.97 -6.70
C LYS A 88 -14.00 -22.55 -6.81
N LEU A 89 -14.10 -21.82 -5.70
CA LEU A 89 -14.53 -20.42 -5.73
C LEU A 89 -13.51 -19.54 -6.48
N LYS A 90 -14.01 -18.55 -7.24
CA LYS A 90 -13.17 -17.60 -7.98
C LYS A 90 -12.27 -16.83 -6.99
N GLY A 91 -11.00 -16.67 -7.33
CA GLY A 91 -10.03 -15.97 -6.46
C GLY A 91 -9.47 -16.80 -5.29
N ALA A 92 -10.09 -17.93 -4.91
CA ALA A 92 -9.68 -18.70 -3.74
C ALA A 92 -8.24 -19.22 -3.80
N LYS A 93 -7.79 -19.72 -4.96
CA LYS A 93 -6.37 -20.13 -5.14
C LYS A 93 -5.40 -18.97 -4.97
N THR A 94 -5.79 -17.77 -5.40
CA THR A 94 -5.00 -16.54 -5.25
C THR A 94 -4.98 -16.12 -3.78
N ALA A 95 -6.12 -16.15 -3.09
CA ALA A 95 -6.21 -15.88 -1.66
C ALA A 95 -5.29 -16.80 -0.85
N VAL A 96 -5.30 -18.12 -1.10
CA VAL A 96 -4.37 -19.08 -0.47
C VAL A 96 -2.91 -18.68 -0.71
N SER A 97 -2.56 -18.27 -1.94
CA SER A 97 -1.20 -17.82 -2.26
C SER A 97 -0.81 -16.52 -1.56
N LEU A 98 -1.75 -15.59 -1.37
CA LEU A 98 -1.53 -14.33 -0.65
C LEU A 98 -1.28 -14.59 0.84
N VAL A 99 -2.13 -15.41 1.46
CA VAL A 99 -2.00 -15.77 2.89
C VAL A 99 -0.72 -16.58 3.15
N ARG A 100 -0.33 -17.50 2.26
CA ARG A 100 0.98 -18.21 2.37
C ARG A 100 2.18 -17.28 2.32
N ASN A 101 2.06 -16.17 1.59
CA ASN A 101 3.12 -15.17 1.46
C ASN A 101 2.82 -13.92 2.30
N ALA A 102 1.98 -14.04 3.34
CA ALA A 102 1.47 -12.92 4.12
C ALA A 102 2.55 -11.92 4.59
N PRO A 103 3.72 -12.35 5.11
CA PRO A 103 4.76 -11.40 5.53
C PRO A 103 5.25 -10.48 4.41
N ARG A 104 5.39 -11.01 3.17
CA ARG A 104 5.83 -10.20 2.03
C ARG A 104 4.72 -9.28 1.54
N VAL A 105 3.49 -9.77 1.47
CA VAL A 105 2.34 -8.99 1.03
C VAL A 105 2.08 -7.85 2.00
N SER A 106 2.10 -8.12 3.31
CA SER A 106 1.95 -7.12 4.35
C SER A 106 3.03 -6.06 4.28
N ASN A 107 4.30 -6.43 4.11
CA ASN A 107 5.40 -5.46 4.00
C ASN A 107 5.26 -4.58 2.74
N VAL A 108 4.79 -5.13 1.62
CA VAL A 108 4.55 -4.32 0.41
C VAL A 108 3.36 -3.38 0.61
N CYS A 109 2.24 -3.88 1.15
CA CYS A 109 1.04 -3.07 1.34
C CYS A 109 1.19 -2.00 2.42
N ASN A 110 1.78 -2.35 3.56
CA ASN A 110 1.92 -1.43 4.68
C ASN A 110 3.10 -0.47 4.48
N ASP A 111 4.28 -1.01 4.16
CA ASP A 111 5.51 -0.20 4.18
C ASP A 111 5.71 0.46 2.81
N VAL A 112 5.76 -0.32 1.73
CA VAL A 112 6.04 0.26 0.40
C VAL A 112 4.92 1.19 -0.06
N ILE A 113 3.68 0.68 -0.14
CA ILE A 113 2.55 1.49 -0.63
C ILE A 113 2.21 2.58 0.39
N GLY A 114 2.24 2.26 1.69
CA GLY A 114 1.97 3.24 2.75
C GLY A 114 2.97 4.39 2.76
N ASP A 115 4.27 4.12 2.64
CA ASP A 115 5.30 5.16 2.62
C ASP A 115 5.21 6.01 1.35
N ILE A 116 4.94 5.41 0.19
CA ILE A 116 4.68 6.17 -1.05
C ILE A 116 3.50 7.12 -0.84
N CYS A 117 2.36 6.62 -0.33
CA CYS A 117 1.19 7.46 -0.09
C CYS A 117 1.47 8.56 0.93
N GLY A 118 2.24 8.26 1.98
CA GLY A 118 2.67 9.22 2.98
C GLY A 118 3.53 10.36 2.38
N ILE A 119 4.53 10.02 1.58
CA ILE A 119 5.40 11.01 0.93
C ILE A 119 4.62 11.85 -0.09
N VAL A 120 3.83 11.20 -0.96
CA VAL A 120 3.06 11.87 -2.01
C VAL A 120 1.99 12.78 -1.39
N SER A 121 1.27 12.32 -0.35
CA SER A 121 0.26 13.14 0.33
C SER A 121 0.89 14.33 1.05
N GLY A 122 2.07 14.17 1.66
CA GLY A 122 2.82 15.28 2.25
C GLY A 122 3.23 16.33 1.21
N ALA A 123 3.81 15.90 0.09
CA ALA A 123 4.17 16.81 -1.02
C ALA A 123 2.93 17.53 -1.57
N THR A 124 1.84 16.78 -1.80
CA THR A 124 0.54 17.34 -2.22
C THR A 124 0.00 18.34 -1.21
N GLY A 125 0.14 18.07 0.09
CA GLY A 125 -0.26 18.97 1.17
C GLY A 125 0.46 20.32 1.13
N VAL A 126 1.77 20.31 0.83
CA VAL A 126 2.55 21.53 0.60
C VAL A 126 2.05 22.27 -0.65
N SER A 127 1.85 21.56 -1.76
CA SER A 127 1.29 22.12 -2.99
C SER A 127 -0.07 22.80 -2.73
N ILE A 128 -0.96 22.18 -1.96
CA ILE A 128 -2.25 22.76 -1.54
C ILE A 128 -2.07 23.97 -0.62
N ALA A 129 -1.15 23.91 0.35
CA ALA A 129 -0.85 25.05 1.23
C ALA A 129 -0.40 26.27 0.43
N THR A 130 0.45 26.08 -0.58
CA THR A 130 0.89 27.19 -1.45
C THR A 130 -0.26 27.79 -2.27
N GLN A 131 -1.24 26.97 -2.70
CA GLN A 131 -2.43 27.46 -3.38
C GLN A 131 -3.33 28.25 -2.42
N LEU A 132 -3.53 27.78 -1.19
CA LEU A 132 -4.36 28.48 -0.18
C LEU A 132 -3.77 29.85 0.20
N LEU A 133 -2.43 29.96 0.23
CA LEU A 133 -1.75 31.21 0.55
C LEU A 133 -2.12 32.35 -0.43
N ARG A 134 -2.44 32.01 -1.69
CA ARG A 134 -2.91 33.00 -2.68
C ARG A 134 -4.27 33.58 -2.32
N PHE A 135 -5.12 32.83 -1.62
CA PHE A 135 -6.45 33.26 -1.20
C PHE A 135 -6.44 33.90 0.20
N TYR A 136 -5.55 33.45 1.08
CA TYR A 136 -5.43 33.95 2.45
C TYR A 136 -4.01 34.46 2.74
N PRO A 137 -3.60 35.62 2.17
CA PRO A 137 -2.25 36.16 2.32
C PRO A 137 -1.90 36.60 3.75
N LEU A 138 -2.89 36.61 4.66
CA LEU A 138 -2.70 36.94 6.08
C LEU A 138 -1.95 35.85 6.86
N PHE A 139 -1.94 34.60 6.37
CA PHE A 139 -1.27 33.49 7.06
C PHE A 139 0.16 33.27 6.55
N ASN A 140 1.06 32.89 7.45
CA ASN A 140 2.42 32.51 7.08
C ASN A 140 2.42 31.14 6.37
N ALA A 141 3.13 31.04 5.23
CA ALA A 141 3.29 29.81 4.45
C ALA A 141 3.74 28.60 5.30
N VAL A 142 4.60 28.85 6.29
CA VAL A 142 5.11 27.82 7.21
C VAL A 142 4.00 27.29 8.10
N VAL A 143 3.19 28.19 8.68
CA VAL A 143 2.06 27.82 9.56
C VAL A 143 1.03 27.01 8.80
N LEU A 144 0.68 27.43 7.59
CA LEU A 144 -0.29 26.73 6.79
C LEU A 144 0.19 25.34 6.36
N SER A 145 1.46 25.21 5.96
CA SER A 145 2.06 23.92 5.62
C SER A 145 2.14 22.97 6.84
N LEU A 146 2.39 23.52 8.03
CA LEU A 146 2.36 22.78 9.30
C LEU A 146 0.96 22.26 9.63
N VAL A 147 -0.05 23.12 9.52
CA VAL A 147 -1.46 22.73 9.74
C VAL A 147 -1.87 21.66 8.74
N MET A 148 -1.55 21.83 7.46
CA MET A 148 -1.83 20.83 6.42
C MET A 148 -1.15 19.49 6.71
N SER A 149 0.14 19.50 7.05
CA SER A 149 0.87 18.28 7.41
C SER A 149 0.29 17.59 8.64
N GLY A 150 -0.11 18.37 9.67
CA GLY A 150 -0.77 17.86 10.86
C GLY A 150 -2.13 17.23 10.56
N CYS A 151 -2.94 17.86 9.70
CA CYS A 151 -4.21 17.30 9.23
C CYS A 151 -4.01 15.99 8.47
N ILE A 152 -3.03 15.94 7.56
CA ILE A 152 -2.70 14.72 6.81
C ILE A 152 -2.27 13.60 7.75
N ALA A 153 -1.40 13.90 8.72
CA ALA A 153 -0.95 12.92 9.71
C ALA A 153 -2.11 12.40 10.57
N CYS A 154 -2.98 13.30 11.06
CA CYS A 154 -4.16 12.94 11.84
C CYS A 154 -5.11 12.02 11.06
N LEU A 155 -5.42 12.38 9.81
CA LEU A 155 -6.29 11.58 8.93
C LEU A 155 -5.67 10.23 8.60
N THR A 156 -4.37 10.19 8.32
CA THR A 156 -3.68 8.94 7.96
C THR A 156 -3.61 7.99 9.15
N VAL A 157 -3.17 8.47 10.32
CA VAL A 157 -3.01 7.63 11.52
C VAL A 157 -4.38 7.24 12.09
N GLY A 158 -5.31 8.19 12.19
CA GLY A 158 -6.68 7.92 12.65
C GLY A 158 -7.43 6.96 11.73
N GLY A 159 -7.32 7.17 10.42
CA GLY A 159 -7.92 6.28 9.42
C GLY A 159 -7.36 4.86 9.45
N LYS A 160 -6.04 4.71 9.59
CA LYS A 160 -5.41 3.39 9.78
C LYS A 160 -5.89 2.71 11.06
N ALA A 161 -5.99 3.44 12.19
CA ALA A 161 -6.46 2.87 13.45
C ALA A 161 -7.89 2.32 13.34
N LEU A 162 -8.80 3.08 12.72
CA LEU A 162 -10.18 2.63 12.45
C LEU A 162 -10.21 1.46 11.47
N GLY A 163 -9.39 1.51 10.41
CA GLY A 163 -9.29 0.46 9.41
C GLY A 163 -8.83 -0.88 9.97
N LYS A 164 -7.92 -0.89 10.94
CA LYS A 164 -7.41 -2.12 11.55
C LYS A 164 -8.48 -2.91 12.28
N ASP A 165 -9.36 -2.26 13.05
CA ASP A 165 -10.46 -2.95 13.73
C ASP A 165 -11.41 -3.62 12.71
N LEU A 166 -11.70 -2.92 11.61
CA LEU A 166 -12.49 -3.46 10.50
C LEU A 166 -11.77 -4.64 9.81
N ALA A 167 -10.46 -4.52 9.60
CA ALA A 167 -9.62 -5.55 8.99
C ALA A 167 -9.63 -6.84 9.81
N MET A 168 -9.55 -6.74 11.13
CA MET A 168 -9.55 -7.89 12.04
C MET A 168 -10.92 -8.59 12.05
N LYS A 169 -12.02 -7.82 12.12
CA LYS A 169 -13.39 -8.37 12.16
C LYS A 169 -13.81 -9.04 10.85
N ASN A 170 -13.40 -8.49 9.70
CA ASN A 170 -13.84 -8.93 8.37
C ASN A 170 -12.69 -9.46 7.48
N SER A 171 -11.59 -9.94 8.09
CA SER A 171 -10.36 -10.35 7.39
C SER A 171 -10.61 -11.32 6.23
N THR A 172 -11.42 -12.37 6.44
CA THR A 172 -11.73 -13.37 5.41
C THR A 172 -12.46 -12.77 4.20
N SER A 173 -13.45 -11.90 4.44
CA SER A 173 -14.23 -11.25 3.39
C SER A 173 -13.41 -10.22 2.62
N ILE A 174 -12.56 -9.46 3.31
CA ILE A 174 -11.67 -8.46 2.69
C ILE A 174 -10.68 -9.15 1.76
N ILE A 175 -10.04 -10.23 2.21
CA ILE A 175 -9.09 -10.98 1.38
C ILE A 175 -9.80 -11.66 0.21
N HIS A 176 -10.98 -12.24 0.43
CA HIS A 176 -11.74 -12.82 -0.67
C HIS A 176 -12.09 -11.76 -1.72
N GLY A 177 -12.61 -10.60 -1.28
CA GLY A 177 -12.92 -9.46 -2.14
C GLY A 177 -11.70 -8.92 -2.89
N PHE A 178 -10.54 -8.83 -2.25
CA PHE A 178 -9.28 -8.41 -2.87
C PHE A 178 -8.68 -9.49 -3.80
N SER A 179 -8.89 -10.76 -3.49
CA SER A 179 -8.34 -11.88 -4.27
C SER A 179 -9.00 -12.05 -5.63
N VAL A 180 -10.26 -11.63 -5.80
CA VAL A 180 -10.99 -11.68 -7.08
C VAL A 180 -10.37 -10.76 -8.14
N PRO A 181 -10.22 -9.43 -7.92
CA PRO A 181 -9.61 -8.54 -8.90
C PRO A 181 -8.15 -8.91 -9.15
N VAL A 182 -7.38 -9.28 -8.12
CA VAL A 182 -5.99 -9.75 -8.29
C VAL A 182 -5.94 -11.03 -9.12
N ALA A 183 -6.87 -11.96 -8.93
CA ALA A 183 -6.96 -13.15 -9.76
C ALA A 183 -7.31 -12.80 -11.21
N THR A 184 -8.22 -11.86 -11.43
CA THR A 184 -8.58 -11.39 -12.78
C THR A 184 -7.39 -10.74 -13.48
N VAL A 185 -6.66 -9.83 -12.82
CA VAL A 185 -5.44 -9.21 -13.37
C VAL A 185 -4.38 -10.27 -13.66
N LYS A 186 -4.21 -11.25 -12.77
CA LYS A 186 -3.26 -12.34 -12.97
C LYS A 186 -3.67 -13.25 -14.14
N ILE A 187 -4.96 -13.51 -14.33
CA ILE A 187 -5.47 -14.27 -15.48
C ILE A 187 -5.29 -13.46 -16.77
N LEU A 188 -5.50 -12.14 -16.72
CA LEU A 188 -5.28 -11.25 -17.86
C LEU A 188 -3.83 -11.23 -18.31
N PHE A 189 -2.89 -11.13 -17.37
CA PHE A 189 -1.45 -11.17 -17.66
C PHE A 189 -0.95 -12.58 -18.04
N LYS A 190 -1.56 -13.63 -17.50
CA LYS A 190 -1.16 -15.02 -17.77
C LYS A 190 -1.91 -15.66 -18.95
N GLY A 191 -2.86 -14.95 -19.54
CA GLY A 191 -3.49 -15.32 -20.82
C GLY A 191 -2.64 -14.94 -22.05
N CYS A 192 -1.41 -14.46 -21.83
CA CYS A 192 -0.45 -14.07 -22.86
C CYS A 192 0.84 -14.92 -22.83
N GLU A 193 0.78 -16.12 -22.24
CA GLU A 193 1.79 -17.19 -22.35
C GLU A 193 1.12 -18.51 -22.75
#